data_AF-A0A1H3XF45-F1
#
_entry.id   AF-A0A1H3XF45-F1
#
_cell.length_a   1.000
_cell.length_b   1.000
_cell.length_c   1.000
_cell.angle_alpha   90.00
_cell.angle_beta   90.00
_cell.angle_gamma   90.00
#
_symmetry.space_group_name_H-M   'P 1'
#
loop_
_entity.id
_entity.type
_entity.pdbx_description
1 polymer ?
#
loop_
_entity_poly.entity_id
_entity_poly.type
_entity_poly.pdbx_seq_one_letter_code
_entity_poly.pdbx_strand_id
1 'polypeptide(L)' 'MSNTSTIYSRKKLEKVEKLLINTDLKIQDIAIDLGFNSISSLNQVFKRRFGQTPMSFRKSKL' A
#
# COMPACT_ATOMS: atom_id res chain seq x y z
N MET A 1 21.21 -7.58 14.58
CA MET A 1 20.55 -8.05 13.35
C MET A 1 19.07 -7.68 13.40
N SER A 2 18.59 -6.87 12.45
CA SER A 2 17.20 -6.43 12.37
C SER A 2 16.29 -7.56 11.88
N ASN A 3 15.58 -8.22 12.79
CA ASN A 3 14.54 -9.20 12.45
C ASN A 3 13.21 -8.48 12.18
N THR A 4 13.08 -7.81 11.03
CA THR A 4 11.79 -7.22 10.63
C THR A 4 11.03 -8.20 9.73
N SER A 5 10.42 -9.21 10.34
CA SER A 5 9.29 -9.94 9.75
C SER A 5 8.20 -8.91 9.46
N THR A 6 8.19 -8.36 8.24
CA THR A 6 7.43 -7.14 7.94
C THR A 6 5.96 -7.47 7.76
N ILE A 7 5.25 -7.62 8.88
CA ILE A 7 3.80 -7.80 8.92
C ILE A 7 3.17 -6.40 8.93
N TYR A 8 2.57 -6.00 7.81
CA TYR A 8 1.74 -4.79 7.78
C TYR A 8 0.32 -5.14 8.27
N SER A 9 -0.23 -4.30 9.16
CA SER A 9 -1.55 -4.55 9.75
C SER A 9 -2.69 -4.30 8.75
N ARG A 10 -3.84 -4.97 8.97
CA ARG A 10 -5.06 -4.77 8.16
C ARG A 10 -5.50 -3.30 8.09
N LYS A 11 -5.51 -2.61 9.24
CA LYS A 11 -5.88 -1.18 9.33
C LYS A 11 -4.99 -0.29 8.45
N LYS A 12 -3.71 -0.64 8.33
CA LYS A 12 -2.76 0.09 7.49
C LYS A 12 -3.08 -0.06 6.01
N LEU A 13 -3.46 -1.26 5.58
CA LEU A 13 -3.89 -1.55 4.22
C LEU A 13 -5.23 -0.88 3.87
N GLU A 14 -6.17 -0.80 4.82
CA GLU A 14 -7.41 -0.03 4.67
C GLU A 14 -7.12 1.48 4.53
N LYS A 15 -6.09 2.01 5.21
CA LYS A 15 -5.65 3.42 5.00
C LYS A 15 -5.07 3.62 3.61
N VAL A 16 -4.26 2.68 3.10
CA VAL A 16 -3.75 2.74 1.70
C VAL A 16 -4.93 2.84 0.73
N GLU A 17 -5.92 1.94 0.85
CA GLU A 17 -7.11 1.93 -0.01
C GLU A 17 -7.83 3.28 -0.01
N LYS A 18 -8.07 3.85 1.17
CA LYS A 18 -8.72 5.17 1.29
C LYS A 18 -7.91 6.27 0.59
N LEU A 19 -6.59 6.29 0.74
CA LEU A 19 -5.74 7.27 0.07
C LEU A 19 -5.72 7.08 -1.45
N LEU A 20 -5.78 5.84 -1.94
CA LEU A 20 -5.84 5.55 -3.38
C LEU A 20 -7.13 6.06 -4.03
N ILE A 21 -8.26 5.97 -3.33
CA ILE A 21 -9.59 6.36 -3.83
C ILE A 21 -9.83 7.86 -3.70
N ASN A 22 -9.44 8.45 -2.57
CA ASN A 22 -9.84 9.82 -2.23
C ASN A 22 -8.78 10.87 -2.56
N THR A 23 -7.61 10.48 -3.08
CA THR A 23 -6.51 11.40 -3.36
C THR A 23 -5.71 10.99 -4.60
N ASP A 24 -5.01 11.96 -5.18
CA ASP A 24 -4.04 11.76 -6.27
C ASP A 24 -2.60 11.55 -5.79
N LEU A 25 -2.39 11.31 -4.49
CA LEU A 25 -1.05 11.10 -3.91
C LEU A 25 -0.29 10.01 -4.67
N LYS A 26 1.00 10.23 -4.96
CA LYS A 26 1.79 9.19 -5.63
C LYS A 26 1.88 7.95 -4.73
N ILE A 27 1.90 6.77 -5.33
CA ILE A 27 2.01 5.50 -4.59
C ILE A 27 3.27 5.49 -3.71
N GLN A 28 4.34 6.15 -4.17
CA GLN A 28 5.57 6.36 -3.41
C GLN A 28 5.34 7.18 -2.14
N ASP A 29 4.60 8.28 -2.23
CA ASP A 29 4.31 9.15 -1.08
C ASP A 29 3.44 8.41 -0.06
N ILE A 30 2.46 7.62 -0.52
CA ILE A 30 1.65 6.74 0.34
C ILE A 30 2.52 5.69 1.02
N ALA A 31 3.49 5.10 0.32
CA ALA A 31 4.43 4.14 0.89
C ALA A 31 5.28 4.78 2.00
N ILE A 32 5.79 6.00 1.76
CA ILE A 32 6.61 6.74 2.73
C ILE A 32 5.78 7.17 3.93
N ASP A 33 4.62 7.81 3.74
CA ASP A 33 3.72 8.30 4.81
C ASP A 33 3.33 7.17 5.76
N LEU A 34 3.11 5.98 5.21
CA LEU A 34 2.71 4.83 5.99
C LEU A 34 3.92 4.04 6.49
N GLY A 35 5.17 4.38 6.16
CA GLY A 35 6.34 3.66 6.64
C GLY A 35 6.45 2.24 6.07
N PHE A 36 6.22 2.11 4.76
CA PHE A 36 6.63 0.95 3.98
C PHE A 36 8.10 1.10 3.61
N ASN A 37 8.88 0.04 3.78
CA ASN A 37 10.32 0.05 3.44
C ASN A 37 10.58 0.27 1.95
N SER A 38 9.59 -0.06 1.10
CA SER A 38 9.66 0.17 -0.34
C SER A 38 8.26 0.10 -0.96
N ILE A 39 8.15 0.65 -2.18
CA ILE A 39 6.95 0.49 -3.02
C ILE A 39 6.70 -1.00 -3.31
N SER A 40 7.76 -1.78 -3.51
CA SER A 40 7.65 -3.23 -3.73
C SER A 40 7.02 -3.96 -2.55
N SER A 41 7.40 -3.58 -1.32
CA SER A 41 6.78 -4.13 -0.11
C SER A 41 5.29 -3.78 -0.03
N LEU A 42 4.93 -2.52 -0.31
CA LEU A 42 3.53 -2.09 -0.38
C LEU A 42 2.76 -2.89 -1.43
N ASN A 43 3.29 -2.98 -2.65
CA ASN A 43 2.67 -3.72 -3.75
C ASN A 43 2.42 -5.19 -3.38
N GLN A 44 3.39 -5.87 -2.78
CA GLN A 44 3.24 -7.27 -2.40
C GLN A 44 2.14 -7.46 -1.35
N VAL A 45 2.15 -6.69 -0.26
CA VAL A 45 1.16 -6.91 0.81
C VAL A 45 -0.23 -6.40 0.45
N PHE A 46 -0.32 -5.33 -0.34
CA PHE A 46 -1.60 -4.84 -0.84
C PHE A 46 -2.19 -5.84 -1.83
N LYS A 47 -1.39 -6.37 -2.77
CA LYS A 47 -1.84 -7.42 -3.70
C LYS A 47 -2.27 -8.69 -2.99
N ARG A 48 -1.54 -9.13 -1.97
CA ARG A 48 -1.94 -10.29 -1.14
C ARG A 48 -3.30 -10.09 -0.48
N ARG A 49 -3.68 -8.85 -0.14
CA ARG A 49 -4.94 -8.52 0.54
C ARG A 49 -6.10 -8.26 -0.42
N PHE A 50 -5.86 -7.51 -1.50
CA PHE A 50 -6.89 -6.99 -2.40
C PHE A 50 -6.87 -7.63 -3.80
N GLY A 51 -5.97 -8.59 -4.05
CA GLY A 51 -5.83 -9.30 -5.33
C GLY A 51 -5.09 -8.53 -6.42
N GLN A 52 -4.86 -7.22 -6.25
CA GLN A 52 -4.25 -6.35 -7.26
C GLN A 52 -3.28 -5.33 -6.65
N THR A 53 -2.42 -4.73 -7.47
CA THR A 53 -1.48 -3.71 -6.98
C THR A 53 -2.19 -2.40 -6.65
N PRO A 54 -1.65 -1.53 -5.77
CA PRO A 54 -2.18 -0.18 -5.51
C PRO A 54 -2.43 0.64 -6.79
N MET A 55 -1.53 0.56 -7.76
CA MET A 55 -1.66 1.28 -9.03
C MET A 55 -2.81 0.73 -9.87
N SER A 56 -2.92 -0.60 -10.01
CA SER A 56 -4.06 -1.23 -10.67
C SER A 56 -5.36 -0.90 -9.96
N PHE A 57 -5.36 -0.91 -8.63
CA PHE A 57 -6.52 -0.59 -7.81
C PHE A 57 -7.03 0.82 -8.03
N ARG A 58 -6.13 1.82 -8.03
CA ARG A 58 -6.50 3.20 -8.35
C ARG A 58 -7.09 3.32 -9.76
N LYS A 59 -6.47 2.68 -10.76
CA LYS A 59 -6.96 2.70 -12.14
C LYS A 59 -8.34 2.04 -12.33
N SER A 60 -8.70 1.06 -11.49
CA SER A 60 -10.02 0.39 -11.56
C SER A 60 -11.14 1.15 -10.84
N LYS A 61 -10.82 2.18 -10.06
CA LYS A 61 -11.78 2.99 -9.28
C LYS A 61 -11.89 4.43 -9.77
N LEU A 62 -11.07 4.82 -10.74
CA LEU A 62 -11.24 5.98 -11.60
C LEU A 62 -12.00 5.55 -12.86
#